data_AF-A0A920R492-F1
#
_entry.id   AF-A0A920R492-F1
#
_cell.length_a   1.000
_cell.length_b   1.000
_cell.length_c   1.000
_cell.angle_alpha   90.00
_cell.angle_beta   90.00
_cell.angle_gamma   90.00
#
_symmetry.space_group_name_H-M   'P 1'
#
loop_
_entity.id
_entity.type
_entity.pdbx_description
1 polymer ?
#
loop_
_entity_poly.entity_id
_entity_poly.type
_entity_poly.pdbx_seq_one_letter_code
_entity_poly.pdbx_strand_id
1 'polypeptide(L)'
;MRNAALWLDKKLGLNQHTIAHYAWVIVAIAGVVQMVGAAIRMAFGVLVDPLVETFGWSPGSIGLAYALMSIVTALSSPIAGYLGNRFGPRNTMLAGTILFFIGMMWTSQTQAIWELYISYGLIFGISQAMLLVPVVPAVAAWFRRHLGLGTGIMMVSWSLWGPALGRTNTGCAVRHGRIWGQAFMLVGTIGTAILLFILLFFRNTPEEAGRQAYGIKAADKPLITSGNIFISTQQEFQGYVYKTNAFWNLINIHFLGCVGHAVILVGIIPLGISKGLGPLTAAGVLTTLSVVSVTTRFVTPVLADKFNAKTVMFFSFLGQGLGVLLLLTAGFNH
;
A
#
# COMPACT_ATOMS: atom_id res chain seq x y z
N MET A 1 -18.53 7.47 -23.45
CA MET A 1 -18.12 7.54 -22.03
C MET A 1 -19.16 8.20 -21.12
N ARG A 2 -19.74 9.37 -21.46
CA ARG A 2 -20.72 10.10 -20.62
C ARG A 2 -21.97 9.30 -20.22
N ASN A 3 -22.52 8.50 -21.14
CA ASN A 3 -23.73 7.69 -20.87
C ASN A 3 -23.47 6.50 -19.92
N ALA A 4 -22.27 5.93 -19.93
CA ALA A 4 -21.90 4.82 -19.03
C ALA A 4 -21.66 5.33 -17.60
N ALA A 5 -21.02 6.50 -17.44
CA ALA A 5 -20.84 7.14 -16.14
C ALA A 5 -22.18 7.51 -15.49
N LEU A 6 -23.12 8.08 -16.27
CA LEU A 6 -24.47 8.42 -15.82
C LEU A 6 -25.29 7.18 -15.38
N TRP A 7 -25.16 6.07 -16.11
CA TRP A 7 -25.82 4.81 -15.76
C TRP A 7 -25.28 4.23 -14.44
N LEU A 8 -23.96 4.24 -14.26
CA LEU A 8 -23.31 3.72 -13.07
C LEU A 8 -23.57 4.63 -11.85
N ASP A 9 -23.60 5.95 -12.04
CA ASP A 9 -23.98 6.95 -11.02
C ASP A 9 -25.37 6.60 -10.47
N LYS A 10 -26.35 6.38 -11.36
CA LYS A 10 -27.72 6.03 -10.98
C LYS A 10 -27.83 4.70 -10.23
N LYS A 11 -27.01 3.70 -10.60
CA LYS A 11 -27.01 2.37 -9.98
C LYS A 11 -26.35 2.35 -8.59
N LEU A 12 -25.38 3.22 -8.37
CA LEU A 12 -24.69 3.39 -7.08
C LEU A 12 -25.35 4.45 -6.18
N GLY A 13 -26.46 5.06 -6.60
CA GLY A 13 -27.16 6.11 -5.85
C GLY A 13 -26.38 7.43 -5.77
N LEU A 14 -25.49 7.67 -6.73
CA LEU A 14 -24.69 8.89 -6.87
C LEU A 14 -25.41 9.92 -7.75
N ASN A 15 -25.10 11.21 -7.58
CA ASN A 15 -25.65 12.28 -8.41
C ASN A 15 -25.12 12.19 -9.86
N GLN A 16 -25.81 12.80 -10.83
CA GLN A 16 -25.58 12.58 -12.27
C GLN A 16 -24.26 13.17 -12.86
N HIS A 17 -23.22 13.45 -12.08
CA HIS A 17 -21.92 13.93 -12.60
C HIS A 17 -20.74 13.38 -11.80
N THR A 18 -20.97 12.32 -11.05
CA THR A 18 -20.18 12.00 -9.88
C THR A 18 -19.01 11.07 -10.24
N ILE A 19 -19.20 10.11 -11.14
CA ILE A 19 -18.11 9.26 -11.68
C ILE A 19 -17.23 9.98 -12.71
N ALA A 20 -17.74 11.04 -13.36
CA ALA A 20 -16.94 11.86 -14.28
C ALA A 20 -15.95 12.81 -13.55
N HIS A 21 -15.95 12.81 -12.22
CA HIS A 21 -15.12 13.70 -11.41
C HIS A 21 -13.64 13.33 -11.47
N TYR A 22 -12.76 14.34 -11.51
CA TYR A 22 -11.31 14.15 -11.59
C TYR A 22 -10.71 13.41 -10.37
N ALA A 23 -11.42 13.39 -9.25
CA ALA A 23 -11.06 12.60 -8.08
C ALA A 23 -10.85 11.11 -8.41
N TRP A 24 -11.60 10.55 -9.36
CA TRP A 24 -11.43 9.15 -9.78
C TRP A 24 -10.17 8.90 -10.59
N VAL A 25 -9.70 9.92 -11.34
CA VAL A 25 -8.38 9.87 -11.99
C VAL A 25 -7.28 9.82 -10.93
N ILE A 26 -7.41 10.65 -9.87
CA ILE A 26 -6.48 10.63 -8.75
C ILE A 26 -6.50 9.29 -8.00
N VAL A 27 -7.68 8.70 -7.78
CA VAL A 27 -7.81 7.35 -7.18
C VAL A 27 -7.17 6.28 -8.06
N ALA A 28 -7.33 6.35 -9.39
CA ALA A 28 -6.70 5.41 -10.31
C ALA A 28 -5.17 5.53 -10.28
N ILE A 29 -4.63 6.76 -10.32
CA ILE A 29 -3.19 7.01 -10.22
C ILE A 29 -2.66 6.50 -8.87
N ALA A 30 -3.36 6.83 -7.78
CA ALA A 30 -3.00 6.37 -6.44
C ALA A 30 -3.04 4.84 -6.31
N GLY A 31 -4.01 4.19 -6.97
CA GLY A 31 -4.08 2.75 -7.10
C GLY A 31 -2.82 2.18 -7.76
N VAL A 32 -2.35 2.75 -8.87
CA VAL A 32 -1.10 2.31 -9.53
C VAL A 32 0.13 2.55 -8.66
N VAL A 33 0.20 3.67 -7.92
CA VAL A 33 1.29 3.91 -6.96
C VAL A 33 1.31 2.84 -5.85
N GLN A 34 0.13 2.53 -5.30
CA GLN A 34 -0.05 1.46 -4.31
C GLN A 34 0.33 0.07 -4.86
N MET A 35 -0.01 -0.18 -6.12
CA MET A 35 0.35 -1.41 -6.83
C MET A 35 1.87 -1.58 -6.97
N VAL A 36 2.59 -0.52 -7.34
CA VAL A 36 4.07 -0.56 -7.42
C VAL A 36 4.68 -0.80 -6.04
N GLY A 37 4.17 -0.15 -5.00
CA GLY A 37 4.61 -0.41 -3.62
C GLY A 37 4.40 -1.85 -3.17
N ALA A 38 3.26 -2.46 -3.53
CA ALA A 38 2.99 -3.87 -3.27
C ALA A 38 3.94 -4.78 -4.07
N ALA A 39 4.21 -4.44 -5.33
CA ALA A 39 5.09 -5.21 -6.20
C ALA A 39 6.53 -5.27 -5.65
N ILE A 40 7.06 -4.16 -5.11
CA ILE A 40 8.38 -4.13 -4.47
C ILE A 40 8.45 -5.19 -3.37
N ARG A 41 7.48 -5.19 -2.43
CA ARG A 41 7.47 -6.15 -1.31
C ARG A 41 7.37 -7.60 -1.76
N MET A 42 6.54 -7.87 -2.76
CA MET A 42 6.31 -9.24 -3.25
C MET A 42 7.48 -9.75 -4.09
N ALA A 43 8.18 -8.86 -4.82
CA ALA A 43 9.37 -9.22 -5.59
C ALA A 43 10.47 -9.83 -4.72
N PHE A 44 10.58 -9.43 -3.45
CA PHE A 44 11.52 -10.03 -2.50
C PHE A 44 11.35 -11.54 -2.37
N GLY A 45 10.11 -12.04 -2.22
CA GLY A 45 9.85 -13.46 -2.03
C GLY A 45 10.31 -14.30 -3.23
N VAL A 46 10.24 -13.75 -4.44
CA VAL A 46 10.69 -14.40 -5.68
C VAL A 46 12.21 -14.30 -5.87
N LEU A 47 12.87 -13.36 -5.19
CA LEU A 47 14.31 -13.10 -5.29
C LEU A 47 15.13 -14.07 -4.42
N VAL A 48 14.57 -14.64 -3.35
CA VAL A 48 15.32 -15.44 -2.37
C VAL A 48 16.00 -16.64 -3.03
N ASP A 49 15.25 -17.53 -3.68
CA ASP A 49 15.83 -18.77 -4.24
C ASP A 49 16.88 -18.47 -5.33
N PRO A 50 16.63 -17.58 -6.32
CA PRO A 50 17.64 -17.25 -7.33
C PRO A 50 18.93 -16.65 -6.75
N LEU A 51 18.87 -15.87 -5.67
CA LEU A 51 20.07 -15.31 -5.04
C LEU A 51 20.86 -16.36 -4.26
N VAL A 52 20.17 -17.29 -3.60
CA VAL A 52 20.81 -18.44 -2.95
C VAL A 52 21.55 -19.29 -3.98
N GLU A 53 20.90 -19.61 -5.10
CA GLU A 53 21.50 -20.40 -6.19
C GLU A 53 22.68 -19.68 -6.87
N THR A 54 22.58 -18.36 -7.07
CA THR A 54 23.60 -17.59 -7.79
C THR A 54 24.83 -17.28 -6.94
N PHE A 55 24.64 -16.89 -5.67
CA PHE A 55 25.72 -16.37 -4.81
C PHE A 55 26.03 -17.25 -3.60
N GLY A 56 25.23 -18.27 -3.31
CA GLY A 56 25.40 -19.12 -2.14
C GLY A 56 25.12 -18.41 -0.80
N TRP A 57 24.44 -17.26 -0.80
CA TRP A 57 24.09 -16.53 0.41
C TRP A 57 23.03 -17.29 1.22
N SER A 58 23.04 -17.10 2.55
CA SER A 58 22.01 -17.72 3.38
C SER A 58 20.66 -17.00 3.23
N PRO A 59 19.51 -17.70 3.26
CA PRO A 59 18.19 -17.07 3.21
C PRO A 59 17.97 -16.02 4.31
N GLY A 60 18.56 -16.24 5.50
CA GLY A 60 18.49 -15.27 6.60
C GLY A 60 19.23 -13.97 6.29
N SER A 61 20.40 -14.05 5.64
CA SER A 61 21.15 -12.87 5.22
C SER A 61 20.41 -12.07 4.14
N ILE A 62 19.78 -12.75 3.17
CA ILE A 62 18.89 -12.10 2.18
C ILE A 62 17.67 -11.49 2.88
N GLY A 63 17.08 -12.21 3.84
CA GLY A 63 15.98 -11.78 4.71
C GLY A 63 16.25 -10.45 5.44
N LEU A 64 17.50 -10.22 5.85
CA LEU A 64 17.92 -8.98 6.49
C LEU A 64 17.71 -7.76 5.57
N ALA A 65 17.87 -7.90 4.24
CA ALA A 65 17.62 -6.82 3.30
C ALA A 65 16.16 -6.35 3.33
N TYR A 66 15.20 -7.29 3.42
CA TYR A 66 13.78 -6.98 3.54
C TYR A 66 13.42 -6.38 4.90
N ALA A 67 14.05 -6.86 5.97
CA ALA A 67 13.89 -6.29 7.31
C ALA A 67 14.39 -4.83 7.33
N LEU A 68 15.57 -4.57 6.75
CA LEU A 68 16.11 -3.22 6.58
C LEU A 68 15.18 -2.33 5.77
N MET A 69 14.65 -2.82 4.63
CA MET A 69 13.67 -2.09 3.83
C MET A 69 12.45 -1.67 4.65
N SER A 70 11.94 -2.58 5.48
CA SER A 70 10.76 -2.34 6.32
C SER A 70 11.05 -1.28 7.40
N ILE A 71 12.19 -1.39 8.08
CA ILE A 71 12.63 -0.41 9.10
C ILE A 71 12.87 0.96 8.48
N VAL A 72 13.61 1.01 7.36
CA VAL A 72 13.89 2.27 6.65
C VAL A 72 12.61 2.91 6.15
N THR A 73 11.65 2.13 5.62
CA THR A 73 10.33 2.66 5.25
C THR A 73 9.65 3.32 6.45
N ALA A 74 9.62 2.64 7.60
CA ALA A 74 8.97 3.15 8.80
C ALA A 74 9.64 4.45 9.30
N LEU A 75 10.97 4.48 9.37
CA LEU A 75 11.73 5.66 9.80
C LEU A 75 11.63 6.83 8.80
N SER A 76 11.54 6.52 7.50
CA SER A 76 11.40 7.53 6.46
C SER A 76 9.96 8.05 6.30
N SER A 77 8.97 7.37 6.89
CA SER A 77 7.55 7.73 6.71
C SER A 77 7.18 9.13 7.24
N PRO A 78 7.61 9.55 8.44
CA PRO A 78 7.37 10.92 8.91
C PRO A 78 8.02 11.98 8.01
N ILE A 79 9.23 11.71 7.51
CA ILE A 79 9.96 12.58 6.60
C ILE A 79 9.19 12.71 5.27
N ALA A 80 8.76 11.59 4.70
CA ALA A 80 7.93 11.57 3.49
C ALA A 80 6.62 12.35 3.67
N GLY A 81 5.97 12.24 4.83
CA GLY A 81 4.78 13.03 5.16
C GLY A 81 5.06 14.54 5.22
N TYR A 82 6.16 14.94 5.86
CA TYR A 82 6.59 16.34 5.91
C TYR A 82 6.91 16.89 4.51
N LEU A 83 7.65 16.14 3.70
CA LEU A 83 7.96 16.51 2.32
C LEU A 83 6.68 16.61 1.47
N GLY A 84 5.73 15.69 1.66
CA GLY A 84 4.41 15.73 1.04
C GLY A 84 3.64 17.00 1.35
N ASN A 85 3.62 17.43 2.62
CA ASN A 85 2.95 18.66 3.02
C ASN A 85 3.67 19.93 2.53
N ARG A 86 5.01 19.93 2.52
CA ARG A 86 5.82 21.12 2.19
C ARG A 86 6.00 21.34 0.69
N PHE A 87 6.33 20.28 -0.05
CA PHE A 87 6.67 20.33 -1.48
C PHE A 87 5.54 19.80 -2.38
N GLY A 88 4.46 19.30 -1.77
CA GLY A 88 3.35 18.68 -2.47
C GLY A 88 3.53 17.15 -2.62
N PRO A 89 2.43 16.38 -2.54
CA PRO A 89 2.46 14.94 -2.77
C PRO A 89 3.09 14.52 -4.10
N ARG A 90 2.81 15.24 -5.19
CA ARG A 90 3.33 14.94 -6.54
C ARG A 90 4.85 14.97 -6.59
N ASN A 91 5.48 16.02 -6.08
CA ASN A 91 6.94 16.18 -6.11
C ASN A 91 7.63 15.16 -5.21
N THR A 92 7.01 14.83 -4.07
CA THR A 92 7.49 13.79 -3.17
C THR A 92 7.43 12.42 -3.84
N MET A 93 6.33 12.09 -4.51
CA MET A 93 6.21 10.83 -5.28
C MET A 93 7.16 10.78 -6.50
N LEU A 94 7.44 11.91 -7.15
CA LEU A 94 8.44 11.98 -8.23
C LEU A 94 9.84 11.62 -7.72
N ALA A 95 10.26 12.19 -6.58
CA ALA A 95 11.52 11.82 -5.95
C ALA A 95 11.53 10.34 -5.53
N GLY A 96 10.42 9.84 -4.97
CA GLY A 96 10.25 8.40 -4.68
C GLY A 96 10.35 7.51 -5.93
N THR A 97 9.84 7.97 -7.08
CA THR A 97 9.90 7.27 -8.37
C THR A 97 11.33 7.22 -8.92
N ILE A 98 12.11 8.28 -8.74
CA ILE A 98 13.53 8.29 -9.11
C ILE A 98 14.32 7.31 -8.24
N LEU A 99 14.09 7.33 -6.92
CA LEU A 99 14.71 6.36 -6.00
C LEU A 99 14.28 4.92 -6.31
N PHE A 100 13.03 4.70 -6.71
CA PHE A 100 12.55 3.40 -7.17
C PHE A 100 13.36 2.92 -8.39
N PHE A 101 13.56 3.78 -9.39
CA PHE A 101 14.37 3.45 -10.55
C PHE A 101 15.80 3.09 -10.17
N ILE A 102 16.45 3.92 -9.35
CA ILE A 102 17.82 3.69 -8.87
C ILE A 102 17.91 2.37 -8.10
N GLY A 103 16.97 2.10 -7.20
CA GLY A 103 16.89 0.85 -6.44
C GLY A 103 16.77 -0.35 -7.37
N MET A 104 15.86 -0.33 -8.35
CA MET A 104 15.65 -1.44 -9.28
C MET A 104 16.90 -1.69 -10.16
N MET A 105 17.51 -0.63 -10.69
CA MET A 105 18.72 -0.75 -11.52
C MET A 105 19.93 -1.23 -10.71
N TRP A 106 20.08 -0.78 -9.46
CA TRP A 106 21.19 -1.21 -8.62
C TRP A 106 20.98 -2.65 -8.12
N THR A 107 19.78 -2.99 -7.65
CA THR A 107 19.45 -4.38 -7.26
C THR A 107 19.69 -5.33 -8.45
N SER A 108 19.33 -4.94 -9.67
CA SER A 108 19.54 -5.80 -10.86
C SER A 108 20.99 -6.17 -11.17
N GLN A 109 21.95 -5.37 -10.69
CA GLN A 109 23.38 -5.54 -10.95
C GLN A 109 24.15 -5.93 -9.69
N THR A 110 23.45 -6.26 -8.61
CA THR A 110 24.05 -6.59 -7.32
C THR A 110 24.91 -7.84 -7.42
N GLN A 111 26.15 -7.75 -6.95
CA GLN A 111 27.14 -8.84 -6.89
C GLN A 111 27.56 -9.16 -5.46
N ALA A 112 27.34 -8.24 -4.53
CA ALA A 112 27.69 -8.40 -3.13
C ALA A 112 26.49 -8.14 -2.22
N ILE A 113 26.42 -8.85 -1.10
CA ILE A 113 25.25 -8.78 -0.21
C ILE A 113 25.03 -7.39 0.40
N TRP A 114 26.11 -6.61 0.60
CA TRP A 114 25.99 -5.24 1.11
C TRP A 114 25.33 -4.32 0.08
N GLU A 115 25.51 -4.56 -1.23
CA GLU A 115 24.82 -3.82 -2.28
C GLU A 115 23.32 -4.10 -2.24
N LEU A 116 22.91 -5.33 -1.87
CA LEU A 116 21.51 -5.66 -1.63
C LEU A 116 20.96 -4.89 -0.41
N TYR A 117 21.72 -4.78 0.67
CA TYR A 117 21.30 -4.00 1.85
C TYR A 117 21.11 -2.51 1.55
N ILE A 118 21.95 -1.94 0.67
CA ILE A 118 21.83 -0.53 0.30
C ILE A 118 20.74 -0.32 -0.76
N SER A 119 20.77 -1.07 -1.87
CA SER A 119 19.80 -0.92 -2.96
C SER A 119 18.39 -1.30 -2.50
N TYR A 120 18.23 -2.48 -1.89
CA TYR A 120 16.94 -3.00 -1.50
C TYR A 120 16.52 -2.53 -0.10
N GLY A 121 17.44 -2.51 0.86
CA GLY A 121 17.12 -2.06 2.23
C GLY A 121 16.94 -0.54 2.31
N LEU A 122 17.98 0.22 1.97
CA LEU A 122 17.97 1.67 2.16
C LEU A 122 17.17 2.41 1.08
N ILE A 123 17.54 2.23 -0.19
CA ILE A 123 16.99 3.04 -1.29
C ILE A 123 15.52 2.71 -1.54
N PHE A 124 15.15 1.42 -1.63
CA PHE A 124 13.72 1.08 -1.73
C PHE A 124 12.94 1.42 -0.48
N GLY A 125 13.52 1.31 0.71
CA GLY A 125 12.84 1.72 1.95
C GLY A 125 12.41 3.19 1.89
N ILE A 126 13.33 4.08 1.47
CA ILE A 126 13.04 5.52 1.31
C ILE A 126 12.05 5.74 0.17
N SER A 127 12.27 5.11 -0.99
CA SER A 127 11.37 5.20 -2.15
C SER A 127 9.93 4.81 -1.79
N GLN A 128 9.76 3.70 -1.07
CA GLN A 128 8.47 3.19 -0.63
C GLN A 128 7.77 4.18 0.31
N ALA A 129 8.50 4.81 1.24
CA ALA A 129 7.92 5.85 2.09
C ALA A 129 7.46 7.06 1.26
N MET A 130 8.28 7.53 0.32
CA MET A 130 7.98 8.69 -0.52
C MET A 130 6.85 8.46 -1.53
N LEU A 131 6.59 7.22 -1.94
CA LEU A 131 5.48 6.86 -2.81
C LEU A 131 4.17 6.67 -2.03
N LEU A 132 4.21 5.93 -0.92
CA LEU A 132 2.99 5.43 -0.26
C LEU A 132 2.44 6.34 0.84
N VAL A 133 3.28 7.15 1.48
CA VAL A 133 2.82 8.06 2.54
C VAL A 133 2.04 9.25 1.99
N PRO A 134 2.55 10.02 1.00
CA PRO A 134 1.85 11.23 0.55
C PRO A 134 0.62 10.93 -0.32
N VAL A 135 0.52 9.76 -0.93
CA VAL A 135 -0.60 9.42 -1.83
C VAL A 135 -1.94 9.31 -1.08
N VAL A 136 -1.93 8.80 0.16
CA VAL A 136 -3.13 8.63 0.99
C VAL A 136 -3.79 9.96 1.36
N PRO A 137 -3.09 10.93 1.97
CA PRO A 137 -3.67 12.25 2.26
C PRO A 137 -3.97 13.03 0.99
N ALA A 138 -3.23 12.82 -0.10
CA ALA A 138 -3.56 13.43 -1.38
C ALA A 138 -4.92 12.96 -1.86
N VAL A 139 -5.19 11.65 -1.92
CA VAL A 139 -6.53 11.15 -2.23
C VAL A 139 -7.57 11.71 -1.27
N ALA A 140 -7.27 11.80 0.02
CA ALA A 140 -8.20 12.35 1.00
C ALA A 140 -8.59 13.81 0.72
N ALA A 141 -7.66 14.65 0.24
CA ALA A 141 -7.94 16.03 -0.13
C ALA A 141 -8.96 16.15 -1.30
N TRP A 142 -9.09 15.11 -2.13
CA TRP A 142 -10.03 15.09 -3.25
C TRP A 142 -11.46 14.69 -2.87
N PHE A 143 -11.74 14.29 -1.63
CA PHE A 143 -13.06 13.84 -1.19
C PHE A 143 -13.52 14.58 0.07
N ARG A 144 -14.64 15.31 -0.03
CA ARG A 144 -15.36 15.87 1.12
C ARG A 144 -16.30 14.85 1.77
N ARG A 145 -16.87 13.97 0.95
CA ARG A 145 -17.75 12.86 1.34
C ARG A 145 -17.37 11.64 0.49
N HIS A 146 -17.73 10.44 0.97
CA HIS A 146 -17.42 9.17 0.31
C HIS A 146 -15.91 8.88 0.18
N LEU A 147 -15.12 9.31 1.18
CA LEU A 147 -13.68 9.09 1.19
C LEU A 147 -13.35 7.59 1.29
N GLY A 148 -14.13 6.84 2.06
CA GLY A 148 -14.07 5.39 2.14
C GLY A 148 -14.24 4.70 0.79
N LEU A 149 -15.12 5.17 -0.09
CA LEU A 149 -15.23 4.63 -1.45
C LEU A 149 -13.93 4.84 -2.26
N GLY A 150 -13.38 6.06 -2.25
CA GLY A 150 -12.13 6.37 -2.96
C GLY A 150 -10.92 5.61 -2.41
N THR A 151 -10.76 5.60 -1.08
CA THR A 151 -9.68 4.89 -0.40
C THR A 151 -9.82 3.37 -0.52
N GLY A 152 -11.04 2.83 -0.50
CA GLY A 152 -11.32 1.41 -0.71
C GLY A 152 -10.87 0.93 -2.10
N ILE A 153 -11.21 1.65 -3.16
CA ILE A 153 -10.77 1.31 -4.54
C ILE A 153 -9.24 1.38 -4.65
N MET A 154 -8.63 2.42 -4.09
CA MET A 154 -7.18 2.55 -4.01
C MET A 154 -6.53 1.35 -3.28
N MET A 155 -7.10 0.90 -2.16
CA MET A 155 -6.57 -0.21 -1.35
C MET A 155 -6.78 -1.59 -2.00
N VAL A 156 -7.84 -1.79 -2.78
CA VAL A 156 -8.01 -3.01 -3.57
C VAL A 156 -6.86 -3.18 -4.56
N SER A 157 -6.42 -2.08 -5.18
CA SER A 157 -5.34 -2.07 -6.17
C SER A 157 -4.05 -2.69 -5.60
N TRP A 158 -3.73 -2.43 -4.33
CA TRP A 158 -2.61 -3.07 -3.61
C TRP A 158 -2.65 -4.61 -3.65
N SER A 159 -3.84 -5.20 -3.64
CA SER A 159 -4.05 -6.65 -3.57
C SER A 159 -3.99 -7.34 -4.94
N LEU A 160 -4.21 -6.59 -6.02
CA LEU A 160 -4.33 -7.14 -7.38
C LEU A 160 -2.97 -7.47 -8.03
N TRP A 161 -1.85 -7.00 -7.47
CA TRP A 161 -0.52 -7.15 -8.10
C TRP A 161 0.27 -8.42 -7.74
N GLY A 162 -0.01 -9.07 -6.61
CA GLY A 162 0.70 -10.27 -6.16
C GLY A 162 0.79 -11.41 -7.22
N PRO A 163 -0.29 -11.72 -7.95
CA PRO A 163 -0.28 -12.79 -8.96
C PRO A 163 0.31 -12.42 -10.34
N ALA A 164 0.57 -11.14 -10.61
CA ALA A 164 0.97 -10.68 -11.95
C ALA A 164 2.44 -10.99 -12.28
N LEU A 165 3.34 -10.89 -11.30
CA LEU A 165 4.77 -11.15 -11.48
C LEU A 165 5.19 -12.61 -11.25
N GLY A 166 4.43 -13.37 -10.44
CA GLY A 166 4.71 -14.79 -10.19
C GLY A 166 4.63 -15.67 -11.44
N ARG A 167 3.87 -15.24 -12.46
CA ARG A 167 3.72 -15.96 -13.74
C ARG A 167 4.67 -15.50 -14.85
N THR A 168 5.12 -14.25 -14.83
CA THR A 168 6.05 -13.75 -15.86
C THR A 168 7.47 -14.30 -15.70
N ASN A 169 7.84 -14.77 -14.50
CA ASN A 169 9.17 -15.34 -14.26
C ASN A 169 9.28 -16.86 -14.53
N THR A 170 8.17 -17.57 -14.75
CA THR A 170 8.18 -19.05 -14.91
C THR A 170 8.04 -19.54 -16.36
N GLY A 171 7.62 -18.69 -17.30
CA GLY A 171 7.31 -19.13 -18.67
C GLY A 171 8.45 -19.12 -19.69
N CYS A 172 9.49 -18.29 -19.53
CA CYS A 172 10.44 -18.02 -20.61
C CYS A 172 11.93 -18.25 -20.30
N ALA A 173 12.33 -18.71 -19.12
CA ALA A 173 13.73 -18.58 -18.73
C ALA A 173 14.29 -19.80 -17.99
N VAL A 174 14.62 -20.85 -18.73
CA VAL A 174 15.29 -22.07 -18.23
C VAL A 174 16.78 -22.11 -18.60
N ARG A 175 17.40 -21.02 -19.12
CA ARG A 175 18.83 -21.06 -19.49
C ARG A 175 19.56 -19.74 -19.17
N HIS A 176 20.47 -19.82 -18.20
CA HIS A 176 21.56 -18.88 -17.82
C HIS A 176 21.33 -17.90 -16.63
N GLY A 177 22.24 -17.97 -15.64
CA GLY A 177 22.16 -17.40 -14.28
C GLY A 177 22.21 -15.86 -14.12
N ARG A 178 21.53 -15.09 -14.97
CA ARG A 178 21.34 -13.62 -14.83
C ARG A 178 19.89 -13.14 -15.00
N ILE A 179 18.93 -14.07 -14.98
CA ILE A 179 17.52 -13.82 -15.29
C ILE A 179 16.85 -12.90 -14.25
N TRP A 180 17.19 -13.05 -12.96
CA TRP A 180 16.60 -12.22 -11.91
C TRP A 180 16.99 -10.74 -12.08
N GLY A 181 18.25 -10.45 -12.44
CA GLY A 181 18.69 -9.09 -12.72
C GLY A 181 17.90 -8.44 -13.87
N GLN A 182 17.72 -9.15 -14.98
CA GLN A 182 16.93 -8.66 -16.12
C GLN A 182 15.46 -8.39 -15.76
N ALA A 183 14.86 -9.20 -14.89
CA ALA A 183 13.51 -8.96 -14.40
C ALA A 183 13.42 -7.65 -13.60
N PHE A 184 14.39 -7.37 -12.72
CA PHE A 184 14.47 -6.09 -12.00
C PHE A 184 14.72 -4.91 -12.94
N MET A 185 15.55 -5.07 -13.98
CA MET A 185 15.72 -4.03 -14.99
C MET A 185 14.41 -3.73 -15.71
N LEU A 186 13.75 -4.77 -16.24
CA LEU A 186 12.52 -4.62 -17.02
C LEU A 186 11.40 -4.00 -16.19
N VAL A 187 11.13 -4.55 -15.00
CA VAL A 187 10.08 -4.06 -14.10
C VAL A 187 10.42 -2.66 -13.59
N GLY A 188 11.70 -2.37 -13.33
CA GLY A 188 12.15 -1.06 -12.91
C GLY A 188 11.94 0.00 -13.98
N THR A 189 12.38 -0.25 -15.20
CA THR A 189 12.23 0.69 -16.32
C THR A 189 10.76 0.89 -16.69
N ILE A 190 9.98 -0.19 -16.85
CA ILE A 190 8.56 -0.08 -17.22
C ILE A 190 7.76 0.57 -16.07
N GLY A 191 7.99 0.14 -14.83
CA GLY A 191 7.33 0.68 -13.64
C GLY A 191 7.60 2.16 -13.47
N THR A 192 8.86 2.59 -13.60
CA THR A 192 9.23 4.01 -13.56
C THR A 192 8.60 4.79 -14.71
N ALA A 193 8.59 4.27 -15.95
CA ALA A 193 7.97 4.95 -17.08
C ALA A 193 6.47 5.16 -16.86
N ILE A 194 5.77 4.14 -16.35
CA ILE A 194 4.35 4.23 -15.98
C ILE A 194 4.16 5.26 -14.88
N LEU A 195 4.94 5.20 -13.79
CA LEU A 195 4.85 6.15 -12.68
C LEU A 195 5.07 7.60 -13.14
N LEU A 196 6.11 7.85 -13.93
CA LEU A 196 6.38 9.19 -14.47
C LEU A 196 5.23 9.68 -15.34
N PHE A 197 4.70 8.83 -16.23
CA PHE A 197 3.58 9.17 -17.11
C PHE A 197 2.31 9.50 -16.31
N ILE A 198 1.91 8.65 -15.36
CA ILE A 198 0.68 8.88 -14.57
C ILE A 198 0.82 10.11 -13.65
N LEU A 199 2.03 10.39 -13.14
CA LEU A 199 2.30 11.55 -12.29
C LEU A 199 2.23 12.88 -13.06
N LEU A 200 2.25 12.89 -14.40
CA LEU A 200 1.94 14.09 -15.20
C LEU A 200 0.50 14.56 -14.99
N PHE A 201 -0.41 13.60 -14.84
CA PHE A 201 -1.84 13.84 -14.61
C PHE A 201 -2.18 13.99 -13.12
N PHE A 202 -1.24 13.70 -12.22
CA PHE A 202 -1.47 13.89 -10.79
C PHE A 202 -1.54 15.38 -10.44
N ARG A 203 -2.49 15.74 -9.57
CA ARG A 203 -2.69 17.10 -9.05
C ARG A 203 -2.83 16.98 -7.53
N ASN A 204 -2.11 17.83 -6.79
CA ASN A 204 -2.00 17.65 -5.33
C ASN A 204 -3.34 17.88 -4.66
N THR A 205 -4.05 18.93 -5.06
CA THR A 205 -5.35 19.28 -4.50
C THR A 205 -6.36 19.65 -5.60
N PRO A 206 -7.67 19.59 -5.31
CA PRO A 206 -8.70 20.06 -6.22
C PRO A 206 -8.52 21.52 -6.61
N GLU A 207 -8.13 22.37 -5.66
CA GLU A 207 -7.99 23.82 -5.84
C GLU A 207 -6.89 24.15 -6.86
N GLU A 208 -5.74 23.46 -6.80
CA GLU A 208 -4.67 23.57 -7.80
C GLU A 208 -5.13 23.16 -9.22
N ALA A 209 -6.13 22.27 -9.31
CA ALA A 209 -6.71 21.85 -10.57
C ALA A 209 -7.87 22.76 -11.05
N GLY A 210 -8.19 23.83 -10.31
CA GLY A 210 -9.37 24.66 -10.56
C GLY A 210 -10.68 23.90 -10.37
N ARG A 211 -10.70 22.92 -9.46
CA ARG A 211 -11.85 22.04 -9.17
C ARG A 211 -12.20 22.08 -7.69
N GLN A 212 -13.39 21.57 -7.38
CA GLN A 212 -13.81 21.35 -6.01
C GLN A 212 -13.60 19.88 -5.63
N ALA A 213 -13.47 19.62 -4.33
CA ALA A 213 -13.44 18.25 -3.83
C ALA A 213 -14.77 17.52 -4.13
N TYR A 214 -14.65 16.22 -4.35
CA TYR A 214 -15.79 15.36 -4.60
C TYR A 214 -16.77 15.37 -3.42
N GLY A 215 -18.06 15.49 -3.73
CA GLY A 215 -19.13 15.43 -2.73
C GLY A 215 -19.31 16.72 -1.94
N ILE A 216 -18.78 17.86 -2.40
CA ILE A 216 -19.05 19.18 -1.82
C ILE A 216 -20.52 19.60 -2.05
N LYS A 217 -21.11 20.29 -1.08
CA LYS A 217 -22.44 20.92 -1.15
C LYS A 217 -22.29 22.44 -1.12
N ALA A 218 -23.27 23.17 -1.65
CA ALA A 218 -23.24 24.64 -1.72
C ALA A 218 -23.03 25.35 -0.37
N ALA A 219 -23.46 24.72 0.74
CA ALA A 219 -23.29 25.26 2.10
C ALA A 219 -21.96 24.86 2.77
N ASP A 220 -21.13 24.01 2.15
CA ASP A 220 -19.86 23.60 2.74
C ASP A 220 -18.82 24.73 2.64
N LYS A 221 -18.10 24.96 3.73
CA LYS A 221 -16.90 25.82 3.70
C LYS A 221 -15.82 25.19 2.81
N PRO A 222 -15.03 25.99 2.08
CA PRO A 222 -13.92 25.49 1.28
C PRO A 222 -12.92 24.72 2.15
N LEU A 223 -12.42 23.61 1.62
CA LEU A 223 -11.35 22.85 2.25
C LEU A 223 -10.04 23.63 2.09
N ILE A 224 -9.30 23.84 3.18
CA ILE A 224 -7.93 24.37 3.11
C ILE A 224 -7.00 23.16 3.09
N THR A 225 -6.37 22.91 1.94
CA THR A 225 -5.62 21.67 1.65
C THR A 225 -4.18 21.93 1.22
N SER A 226 -3.80 23.19 0.99
CA SER A 226 -2.46 23.59 0.54
C SER A 226 -2.11 25.02 0.95
N GLY A 227 -0.83 25.40 0.79
CA GLY A 227 -0.31 26.74 1.05
C GLY A 227 0.26 26.94 2.47
N ASN A 228 0.84 28.13 2.71
CA ASN A 228 1.53 28.43 3.98
C ASN A 228 0.61 28.37 5.20
N ILE A 229 -0.65 28.80 5.04
CA ILE A 229 -1.67 28.74 6.10
C ILE A 229 -1.97 27.29 6.46
N PHE A 230 -2.11 26.40 5.46
CA PHE A 230 -2.31 24.97 5.72
C PHE A 230 -1.13 24.37 6.49
N ILE A 231 0.10 24.67 6.08
CA ILE A 231 1.31 24.16 6.72
C ILE A 231 1.42 24.65 8.17
N SER A 232 1.21 25.95 8.43
CA SER A 232 1.31 26.51 9.78
C SER A 232 0.20 25.98 10.69
N THR A 233 -1.05 25.95 10.22
CA THR A 233 -2.17 25.37 10.96
C THR A 233 -1.95 23.89 11.24
N GLN A 234 -1.38 23.13 10.29
CA GLN A 234 -1.12 21.71 10.49
C GLN A 234 0.00 21.46 11.51
N GLN A 235 1.07 22.25 11.52
CA GLN A 235 2.14 22.16 12.52
C GLN A 235 1.62 22.44 13.93
N GLU A 236 0.82 23.50 14.08
CA GLU A 236 0.20 23.85 15.36
C GLU A 236 -0.78 22.74 15.82
N PHE A 237 -1.64 22.27 14.91
CA PHE A 237 -2.57 21.19 15.18
C PHE A 237 -1.87 19.88 15.56
N GLN A 238 -0.76 19.53 14.89
CA GLN A 238 0.07 18.36 15.24
C GLN A 238 0.57 18.43 16.68
N GLY A 239 0.99 19.61 17.14
CA GLY A 239 1.42 19.83 18.52
C GLY A 239 0.32 19.53 19.55
N TYR A 240 -0.94 19.80 19.22
CA TYR A 240 -2.09 19.42 20.05
C TYR A 240 -2.40 17.92 19.95
N VAL A 241 -2.40 17.36 18.73
CA VAL A 241 -2.74 15.95 18.48
C VAL A 241 -1.81 15.00 19.24
N TYR A 242 -0.51 15.28 19.30
CA TYR A 242 0.47 14.46 20.02
C TYR A 242 0.24 14.41 21.54
N LYS A 243 -0.51 15.36 22.10
CA LYS A 243 -0.88 15.38 23.52
C LYS A 243 -2.14 14.56 23.81
N THR A 244 -2.81 14.04 22.79
CA THR A 244 -4.05 13.28 22.96
C THR A 244 -3.81 11.78 23.08
N ASN A 245 -4.55 11.12 23.98
CA ASN A 245 -4.54 9.65 24.08
C ASN A 245 -5.05 9.00 22.79
N ALA A 246 -5.96 9.67 22.06
CA ALA A 246 -6.48 9.15 20.80
C ALA A 246 -5.37 8.91 19.76
N PHE A 247 -4.40 9.81 19.66
CA PHE A 247 -3.26 9.67 18.75
C PHE A 247 -2.41 8.44 19.10
N TRP A 248 -1.97 8.33 20.35
CA TRP A 248 -1.15 7.20 20.80
C TRP A 248 -1.90 5.87 20.78
N ASN A 249 -3.20 5.86 21.06
CA ASN A 249 -4.02 4.67 20.95
C ASN A 249 -4.12 4.19 19.49
N LEU A 250 -4.27 5.09 18.51
CA LEU A 250 -4.30 4.69 17.09
C LEU A 250 -2.98 4.09 16.62
N ILE A 251 -1.84 4.64 17.07
CA ILE A 251 -0.52 4.07 16.78
C ILE A 251 -0.40 2.66 17.37
N ASN A 252 -0.76 2.49 18.65
CA ASN A 252 -0.70 1.19 19.32
C ASN A 252 -1.63 0.17 18.67
N ILE A 253 -2.86 0.57 18.35
CA ILE A 253 -3.84 -0.29 17.66
C ILE A 253 -3.28 -0.75 16.31
N HIS A 254 -2.70 0.16 15.52
CA HIS A 254 -2.09 -0.20 14.24
C HIS A 254 -0.88 -1.11 14.41
N PHE A 255 0.02 -0.80 15.34
CA PHE A 255 1.21 -1.59 15.63
C PHE A 255 0.86 -3.02 16.07
N LEU A 256 0.01 -3.17 17.08
CA LEU A 256 -0.43 -4.46 17.60
C LEU A 256 -1.22 -5.26 16.55
N GLY A 257 -2.06 -4.57 15.75
CA GLY A 257 -2.78 -5.19 14.63
C GLY A 257 -1.82 -5.75 13.57
N CYS A 258 -0.78 -5.01 13.21
CA CYS A 258 0.25 -5.44 12.26
C CYS A 258 1.09 -6.61 12.79
N VAL A 259 1.51 -6.56 14.06
CA VAL A 259 2.26 -7.65 14.70
C VAL A 259 1.41 -8.92 14.75
N GLY A 260 0.16 -8.82 15.20
CA GLY A 260 -0.76 -9.97 15.24
C GLY A 260 -0.99 -10.58 13.87
N HIS A 261 -1.17 -9.76 12.84
CA HIS A 261 -1.33 -10.24 11.47
C HIS A 261 -0.06 -10.94 10.94
N ALA A 262 1.13 -10.40 11.20
CA ALA A 262 2.40 -10.98 10.73
C ALA A 262 2.65 -12.38 11.33
N VAL A 263 2.38 -12.57 12.62
CA VAL A 263 2.53 -13.87 13.30
C VAL A 263 1.61 -14.93 12.67
N ILE A 264 0.34 -14.58 12.43
CA ILE A 264 -0.62 -15.51 11.83
C ILE A 264 -0.23 -15.87 10.38
N LEU A 265 0.16 -14.88 9.56
CA LEU A 265 0.56 -15.14 8.17
C LEU A 265 1.71 -16.15 8.04
N VAL A 266 2.69 -16.08 8.95
CA VAL A 266 3.83 -17.01 8.96
C VAL A 266 3.45 -18.38 9.53
N GLY A 267 2.67 -18.41 10.60
CA GLY A 267 2.37 -19.64 11.34
C GLY A 267 1.23 -20.49 10.78
N ILE A 268 0.37 -19.95 9.91
CA ILE A 268 -0.89 -20.62 9.56
C ILE A 268 -0.74 -21.90 8.72
N ILE A 269 0.21 -21.96 7.77
CA ILE A 269 0.46 -23.19 7.00
C ILE A 269 1.08 -24.28 7.89
N PRO A 270 2.21 -24.02 8.61
CA PRO A 270 2.80 -25.05 9.49
C PRO A 270 1.82 -25.54 10.55
N LEU A 271 1.02 -24.65 11.14
CA LEU A 271 -0.02 -25.01 12.11
C LEU A 271 -1.05 -25.95 11.49
N GLY A 272 -1.55 -25.63 10.30
CA GLY A 272 -2.49 -26.49 9.57
C GLY A 272 -1.93 -27.88 9.30
N ILE A 273 -0.68 -27.97 8.83
CA ILE A 273 -0.01 -29.24 8.57
C ILE A 273 0.19 -30.04 9.87
N SER A 274 0.62 -29.40 10.96
CA SER A 274 0.79 -30.07 12.26
C SER A 274 -0.50 -30.65 12.83
N LYS A 275 -1.65 -30.10 12.41
CA LYS A 275 -3.00 -30.57 12.79
C LYS A 275 -3.59 -31.57 11.79
N GLY A 276 -2.78 -32.07 10.85
CA GLY A 276 -3.16 -33.12 9.90
C GLY A 276 -3.82 -32.62 8.61
N LEU A 277 -3.84 -31.31 8.34
CA LEU A 277 -4.28 -30.81 7.05
C LEU A 277 -3.26 -31.16 5.97
N GLY A 278 -3.75 -31.63 4.82
CA GLY A 278 -2.91 -31.80 3.63
C GLY A 278 -2.30 -30.46 3.18
N PRO A 279 -1.10 -30.44 2.56
CA PRO A 279 -0.43 -29.21 2.12
C PRO A 279 -1.30 -28.32 1.23
N LEU A 280 -2.10 -28.93 0.34
CA LEU A 280 -3.03 -28.21 -0.53
C LEU A 280 -4.13 -27.49 0.27
N THR A 281 -4.71 -28.16 1.26
CA THR A 281 -5.74 -27.58 2.14
C THR A 281 -5.15 -26.45 2.98
N ALA A 282 -3.95 -26.62 3.51
CA ALA A 282 -3.25 -25.58 4.28
C ALA A 282 -2.92 -24.34 3.42
N ALA A 283 -2.49 -24.52 2.17
CA ALA A 283 -2.32 -23.42 1.22
C ALA A 283 -3.65 -22.74 0.85
N GLY A 284 -4.76 -23.50 0.82
CA GLY A 284 -6.11 -22.97 0.62
C GLY A 284 -6.55 -21.97 1.71
N VAL A 285 -6.01 -22.09 2.93
CA VAL A 285 -6.27 -21.12 4.01
C VAL A 285 -5.69 -19.73 3.69
N LEU A 286 -4.47 -19.65 3.16
CA LEU A 286 -3.88 -18.37 2.71
C LEU A 286 -4.63 -17.77 1.53
N THR A 287 -5.13 -18.61 0.63
CA THR A 287 -5.95 -18.16 -0.50
C THR A 287 -7.25 -17.52 0.01
N THR A 288 -7.91 -18.17 0.96
CA THR A 288 -9.12 -17.66 1.61
C THR A 288 -8.84 -16.32 2.31
N LEU A 289 -7.73 -16.23 3.05
CA LEU A 289 -7.29 -14.99 3.70
C LEU A 289 -7.07 -13.87 2.67
N SER A 290 -6.48 -14.19 1.52
CA SER A 290 -6.24 -13.21 0.46
C SER A 290 -7.55 -12.68 -0.14
N VAL A 291 -8.52 -13.56 -0.42
CA VAL A 291 -9.86 -13.17 -0.93
C VAL A 291 -10.60 -12.29 0.08
N VAL A 292 -10.59 -12.69 1.35
CA VAL A 292 -11.18 -11.90 2.44
C VAL A 292 -10.47 -10.55 2.58
N SER A 293 -9.14 -10.51 2.48
CA SER A 293 -8.35 -9.28 2.55
C SER A 293 -8.71 -8.31 1.42
N VAL A 294 -8.80 -8.79 0.17
CA VAL A 294 -9.20 -7.97 -0.98
C VAL A 294 -10.59 -7.38 -0.77
N THR A 295 -11.54 -8.21 -0.33
CA THR A 295 -12.94 -7.82 -0.12
C THR A 295 -13.06 -6.79 1.01
N THR A 296 -12.42 -7.05 2.15
CA THR A 296 -12.47 -6.17 3.32
C THR A 296 -11.76 -4.84 3.08
N ARG A 297 -10.68 -4.80 2.28
CA ARG A 297 -10.01 -3.55 1.87
C ARG A 297 -10.93 -2.58 1.13
N PHE A 298 -11.94 -3.09 0.43
CA PHE A 298 -12.98 -2.28 -0.21
C PHE A 298 -14.15 -1.98 0.73
N VAL A 299 -14.69 -3.04 1.35
CA VAL A 299 -15.95 -2.96 2.10
C VAL A 299 -15.77 -2.15 3.39
N THR A 300 -14.68 -2.33 4.12
CA THR A 300 -14.48 -1.69 5.43
C THR A 300 -14.44 -0.17 5.33
N PRO A 301 -13.68 0.47 4.41
CA PRO A 301 -13.74 1.91 4.23
C PRO A 301 -15.13 2.42 3.80
N VAL A 302 -15.82 1.71 2.90
CA VAL A 302 -17.19 2.09 2.46
C VAL A 302 -18.19 2.00 3.61
N LEU A 303 -18.08 0.97 4.45
CA LEU A 303 -18.88 0.88 5.68
C LEU A 303 -18.55 2.01 6.64
N ALA A 304 -17.29 2.42 6.75
CA ALA A 304 -16.87 3.54 7.60
C ALA A 304 -17.34 4.92 7.09
N ASP A 305 -17.71 5.05 5.81
CA ASP A 305 -18.40 6.25 5.30
C ASP A 305 -19.88 6.27 5.70
N LYS A 306 -20.53 5.10 5.69
CA LYS A 306 -21.97 4.96 5.97
C LYS A 306 -22.28 4.92 7.46
N PHE A 307 -21.40 4.27 8.22
CA PHE A 307 -21.45 4.11 9.66
C PHE A 307 -20.34 4.92 10.32
N ASN A 308 -20.28 4.93 11.64
CA ASN A 308 -19.18 5.58 12.35
C ASN A 308 -17.88 4.75 12.20
N ALA A 309 -16.79 5.36 11.74
CA ALA A 309 -15.48 4.71 11.60
C ALA A 309 -15.02 4.00 12.87
N LYS A 310 -15.32 4.54 14.06
CA LYS A 310 -15.00 3.89 15.34
C LYS A 310 -15.72 2.56 15.52
N THR A 311 -16.99 2.50 15.14
CA THR A 311 -17.80 1.29 15.22
C THR A 311 -17.27 0.22 14.26
N VAL A 312 -16.94 0.60 13.03
CA VAL A 312 -16.37 -0.32 12.04
C VAL A 312 -15.01 -0.85 12.48
N MET A 313 -14.14 0.00 13.03
CA MET A 313 -12.87 -0.41 13.62
C MET A 313 -13.08 -1.40 14.78
N PHE A 314 -14.01 -1.10 15.71
CA PHE A 314 -14.30 -1.98 16.84
C PHE A 314 -14.67 -3.39 16.40
N PHE A 315 -15.60 -3.55 15.46
CA PHE A 315 -16.00 -4.87 14.96
C PHE A 315 -14.86 -5.57 14.20
N SER A 316 -14.04 -4.82 13.46
CA SER A 316 -12.88 -5.38 12.74
C SER A 316 -11.85 -5.97 13.72
N PHE A 317 -11.52 -5.23 14.79
CA PHE A 317 -10.58 -5.69 15.80
C PHE A 317 -11.16 -6.78 16.70
N LEU A 318 -12.47 -6.71 17.01
CA LEU A 318 -13.17 -7.79 17.72
C LEU A 318 -13.10 -9.09 16.91
N GLY A 319 -13.37 -9.02 15.60
CA GLY A 319 -13.23 -10.16 14.70
C GLY A 319 -11.80 -10.72 14.67
N GLN A 320 -10.79 -9.85 14.60
CA GLN A 320 -9.38 -10.27 14.68
C GLN A 320 -9.06 -10.96 16.02
N GLY A 321 -9.52 -10.41 17.14
CA GLY A 321 -9.31 -10.98 18.48
C GLY A 321 -10.01 -12.33 18.65
N LEU A 322 -11.27 -12.45 18.22
CA LEU A 322 -12.01 -13.71 18.22
C LEU A 322 -11.33 -14.77 17.33
N GLY A 323 -10.79 -14.38 16.17
CA GLY A 323 -10.04 -15.28 15.30
C GLY A 323 -8.81 -15.87 15.97
N VAL A 324 -8.05 -15.06 16.71
CA VAL A 324 -6.90 -15.55 17.49
C VAL A 324 -7.36 -16.49 18.63
N LEU A 325 -8.43 -16.14 19.35
CA LEU A 325 -8.98 -17.00 20.40
C LEU A 325 -9.44 -18.36 19.87
N LEU A 326 -10.09 -18.40 18.69
CA LEU A 326 -10.49 -19.64 18.03
C LEU A 326 -9.29 -20.50 17.63
N LEU A 327 -8.18 -19.89 17.18
CA LEU A 327 -6.96 -20.63 16.89
C LEU A 327 -6.31 -21.21 18.15
N LEU A 328 -6.36 -20.48 19.27
CA LEU A 328 -5.88 -20.99 20.55
C LEU A 328 -6.71 -22.19 21.01
N THR A 329 -8.04 -22.12 20.93
CA THR A 329 -8.92 -23.23 21.35
C THR A 329 -8.81 -24.45 20.43
N ALA A 330 -8.53 -24.27 19.13
CA ALA A 330 -8.20 -25.36 18.22
C ALA A 330 -6.90 -26.11 18.62
N GLY A 331 -6.05 -25.50 19.44
CA GLY A 331 -4.85 -26.12 20.02
C GLY A 331 -5.13 -27.17 21.10
N PHE A 332 -6.23 -27.05 21.86
CA PHE A 332 -6.48 -27.78 23.11
C PHE A 332 -7.31 -29.08 22.98
N ASN A 333 -7.72 -29.47 21.77
CA ASN A 333 -8.37 -30.76 21.55
C ASN A 333 -7.32 -31.85 21.28
N HIS A 334 -6.60 -32.27 22.33
CA HIS A 334 -5.88 -33.53 22.43
C HIS A 334 -6.09 -34.11 23.82
#